data_AF-T1AJG8-F1
#
_entry.id   AF-T1AJG8-F1
#
_cell.length_a   1.000
_cell.length_b   1.000
_cell.length_c   1.000
_cell.angle_alpha   90.00
_cell.angle_beta   90.00
_cell.angle_gamma   90.00
#
_symmetry.space_group_name_H-M   'P 1'
#
loop_
_entity.id
_entity.type
_entity.pdbx_description
1 polymer ?
#
loop_
_entity_poly.entity_id
_entity_poly.type
_entity_poly.pdbx_seq_one_letter_code
_entity_poly.pdbx_strand_id
1 'polypeptide(L)'
;MDALRELLQRTDYTSIDLSKPEALGAALKLKTSTRLLSYLAVPPDLFVPIAQGLKAAGLLEDPARLLLEKPIGRDLASALEINAAIAACVPESRVFRLDHYLGKATVQNLLALRFGNTLLEAVWSRRWIERVDILVAETAGVDGREQYYSRYGALRDMVQNHMLQLLCLIAMEPPSALDADTVRDQKLMVLRALRPFSAQSAPDESVRGVYQAGVVGAQAVGGFSQIEGQSVETFVALRAHIDNWRWAGVPFNLVTGKRLATRSTQIVVTFKPVSHWLFEKPQRSQAAPNRLLVRLQPEENIELHLMSSLAGPEWGAMELQSLPLNLSMAPTRRRRIAYERLFLDALNGRHALFVRDDEVEAAWQWIDSIADAWRAADFAPQPYVAGSWGPRTAAPFLPPPMARAAAASPRTSA
;
A
#
# COMPACT_ATOMS: atom_id res chain seq x y z
N MET A 1 10.26 -31.98 -16.23
CA MET A 1 9.07 -32.59 -16.88
C MET A 1 8.20 -33.34 -15.88
N ASP A 2 8.78 -34.04 -14.90
CA ASP A 2 8.00 -34.84 -13.94
C ASP A 2 7.16 -33.99 -12.96
N ALA A 3 7.70 -32.87 -12.45
CA ALA A 3 6.98 -31.97 -11.54
C ALA A 3 5.72 -31.33 -12.18
N LEU A 4 5.77 -31.00 -13.47
CA LEU A 4 4.60 -30.46 -14.18
C LEU A 4 3.52 -31.53 -14.34
N ARG A 5 3.92 -32.76 -14.69
CA ARG A 5 2.98 -33.88 -14.80
C ARG A 5 2.31 -34.18 -13.47
N GLU A 6 3.09 -34.20 -12.38
CA GLU A 6 2.57 -34.40 -11.03
C GLU A 6 1.57 -33.29 -10.62
N LEU A 7 1.86 -32.02 -10.96
CA LEU A 7 0.94 -30.91 -10.71
C LEU A 7 -0.37 -31.06 -11.48
N LEU A 8 -0.29 -31.38 -12.77
CA LEU A 8 -1.47 -31.57 -13.62
C LEU A 8 -2.33 -32.76 -13.14
N GLN A 9 -1.71 -33.84 -12.66
CA GLN A 9 -2.42 -34.98 -12.06
C GLN A 9 -3.13 -34.65 -10.73
N ARG A 10 -2.80 -33.50 -10.11
CA ARG A 10 -3.43 -33.00 -8.87
C ARG A 10 -4.34 -31.80 -9.10
N THR A 11 -4.62 -31.46 -10.37
CA THR A 11 -5.43 -30.31 -10.75
C THR A 11 -6.70 -30.79 -11.43
N ASP A 12 -7.84 -30.51 -10.81
CA ASP A 12 -9.17 -30.76 -11.36
C ASP A 12 -9.86 -29.43 -11.67
N TYR A 13 -10.78 -29.45 -12.64
CA TYR A 13 -11.60 -28.29 -13.01
C TYR A 13 -13.08 -28.66 -12.95
N THR A 14 -13.90 -27.75 -12.44
CA THR A 14 -15.36 -27.89 -12.43
C THR A 14 -15.98 -26.56 -12.77
N SER A 15 -16.88 -26.56 -13.77
CA SER A 15 -17.64 -25.37 -14.15
C SER A 15 -18.83 -25.19 -13.21
N ILE A 16 -18.90 -24.05 -12.54
CA ILE A 16 -19.93 -23.73 -11.54
C ILE A 16 -20.34 -22.26 -11.69
N ASP A 17 -21.64 -21.99 -11.61
CA ASP A 17 -22.16 -20.63 -11.44
C ASP A 17 -22.02 -20.21 -9.97
N LEU A 18 -21.00 -19.41 -9.68
CA LEU A 18 -20.65 -18.99 -8.32
C LEU A 18 -21.65 -18.01 -7.69
N SER A 19 -22.60 -17.49 -8.47
CA SER A 19 -23.68 -16.64 -7.96
C SER A 19 -24.80 -17.42 -7.27
N LYS A 20 -24.81 -18.76 -7.42
CA LYS A 20 -25.82 -19.67 -6.89
C LYS A 20 -25.24 -20.57 -5.80
N PRO A 21 -25.46 -20.27 -4.51
CA PRO A 21 -24.90 -21.04 -3.40
C PRO A 21 -25.18 -22.55 -3.48
N GLU A 22 -26.36 -22.93 -3.93
CA GLU A 22 -26.80 -24.33 -4.09
C GLU A 22 -25.98 -25.11 -5.12
N ALA A 23 -25.45 -24.42 -6.14
CA ALA A 23 -24.64 -25.04 -7.18
C ALA A 23 -23.27 -25.49 -6.64
N LEU A 24 -22.69 -24.76 -5.68
CA LEU A 24 -21.40 -25.12 -5.07
C LEU A 24 -21.50 -26.43 -4.29
N GLY A 25 -22.53 -26.59 -3.45
CA GLY A 25 -22.68 -27.78 -2.62
C GLY A 25 -22.94 -29.06 -3.41
N ALA A 26 -23.66 -28.95 -4.53
CA ALA A 26 -23.91 -30.10 -5.41
C ALA A 26 -22.67 -30.51 -6.22
N ALA A 27 -21.84 -29.54 -6.62
CA ALA A 27 -20.68 -29.74 -7.47
C ALA A 27 -19.42 -30.20 -6.70
N LEU A 28 -19.21 -29.70 -5.49
CA LEU A 28 -17.98 -29.94 -4.73
C LEU A 28 -18.13 -31.12 -3.76
N LYS A 29 -18.00 -32.35 -4.27
CA LYS A 29 -17.98 -33.59 -3.45
C LYS A 29 -16.56 -33.91 -2.93
N LEU A 30 -15.98 -32.99 -2.16
CA LEU A 30 -14.63 -33.18 -1.61
C LEU A 30 -14.68 -34.06 -0.34
N LYS A 31 -13.67 -34.92 -0.16
CA LYS A 31 -13.49 -35.69 1.07
C LYS A 31 -13.08 -34.74 2.21
N THR A 32 -13.91 -34.62 3.23
CA THR A 32 -13.86 -33.62 4.31
C THR A 32 -12.75 -33.83 5.36
N SER A 33 -11.77 -34.72 5.11
CA SER A 33 -10.70 -35.05 6.08
C SER A 33 -9.36 -34.34 5.83
N THR A 34 -9.28 -33.43 4.85
CA THR A 34 -8.04 -32.73 4.48
C THR A 34 -8.06 -31.26 4.91
N ARG A 35 -6.87 -30.69 5.16
CA ARG A 35 -6.69 -29.25 5.34
C ARG A 35 -7.06 -28.56 4.02
N LEU A 36 -8.22 -27.89 3.99
CA LEU A 36 -8.74 -27.18 2.82
C LEU A 36 -8.48 -25.68 2.92
N LEU A 37 -8.07 -25.07 1.81
CA LEU A 37 -7.97 -23.63 1.66
C LEU A 37 -8.78 -23.21 0.44
N SER A 38 -9.89 -22.51 0.67
CA SER A 38 -10.73 -21.96 -0.38
C SER A 38 -10.22 -20.57 -0.74
N TYR A 39 -9.68 -20.41 -1.95
CA TYR A 39 -9.15 -19.14 -2.45
C TYR A 39 -10.12 -18.46 -3.41
N LEU A 40 -10.62 -17.29 -3.03
CA LEU A 40 -11.61 -16.54 -3.79
C LEU A 40 -10.92 -15.47 -4.66
N ALA A 41 -10.40 -15.91 -5.82
CA ALA A 41 -9.88 -15.03 -6.86
C ALA A 41 -11.00 -14.53 -7.80
N VAL A 42 -12.00 -13.87 -7.22
CA VAL A 42 -13.24 -13.47 -7.91
C VAL A 42 -13.64 -12.04 -7.55
N PRO A 43 -14.56 -11.40 -8.29
CA PRO A 43 -15.12 -10.11 -7.91
C PRO A 43 -15.77 -10.14 -6.50
N PRO A 44 -15.72 -9.03 -5.73
CA PRO A 44 -16.19 -8.98 -4.34
C PRO A 44 -17.66 -9.34 -4.15
N ASP A 45 -18.50 -9.00 -5.13
CA ASP A 45 -19.95 -9.28 -5.11
C ASP A 45 -20.26 -10.80 -5.01
N LEU A 46 -19.28 -11.66 -5.35
CA LEU A 46 -19.41 -13.12 -5.25
C LEU A 46 -18.91 -13.70 -3.93
N PHE A 47 -18.25 -12.91 -3.06
CA PHE A 47 -17.69 -13.45 -1.81
C PHE A 47 -18.76 -14.04 -0.89
N VAL A 48 -19.88 -13.34 -0.72
CA VAL A 48 -20.97 -13.79 0.16
C VAL A 48 -21.68 -15.03 -0.39
N PRO A 49 -22.16 -15.06 -1.66
CA PRO A 49 -22.75 -16.28 -2.23
C PRO A 49 -21.83 -17.50 -2.17
N ILE A 50 -20.54 -17.32 -2.46
CA ILE A 50 -19.56 -18.40 -2.41
C ILE A 50 -19.36 -18.89 -0.98
N ALA A 51 -19.18 -18.00 0.00
CA ALA A 51 -18.99 -18.39 1.39
C ALA A 51 -20.20 -19.16 1.94
N GLN A 52 -21.42 -18.72 1.61
CA GLN A 52 -22.65 -19.42 1.98
C GLN A 52 -22.72 -20.80 1.32
N GLY A 53 -22.40 -20.91 0.03
CA GLY A 53 -22.36 -22.19 -0.69
C GLY A 53 -21.32 -23.16 -0.13
N LEU A 54 -20.11 -22.67 0.16
CA LEU A 54 -19.04 -23.46 0.78
C LEU A 54 -19.42 -23.92 2.19
N LYS A 55 -20.10 -23.07 2.98
CA LYS A 55 -20.60 -23.43 4.31
C LYS A 55 -21.67 -24.53 4.21
N ALA A 56 -22.66 -24.36 3.33
CA ALA A 56 -23.70 -25.36 3.09
C ALA A 56 -23.13 -26.71 2.63
N ALA A 57 -22.01 -26.69 1.91
CA ALA A 57 -21.28 -27.87 1.47
C ALA A 57 -20.39 -28.53 2.55
N GLY A 58 -20.28 -27.92 3.75
CA GLY A 58 -19.37 -28.39 4.80
C GLY A 58 -17.89 -28.13 4.51
N LEU A 59 -17.57 -27.27 3.53
CA LEU A 59 -16.19 -26.96 3.09
C LEU A 59 -15.56 -25.81 3.86
N LEU A 60 -16.26 -25.26 4.86
CA LEU A 60 -15.75 -24.27 5.81
C LEU A 60 -15.74 -24.80 7.25
N GLU A 61 -15.87 -26.12 7.46
CA GLU A 61 -15.69 -26.74 8.78
C GLU A 61 -14.22 -26.78 9.19
N ASP A 62 -13.93 -26.74 10.49
CA ASP A 62 -12.55 -26.80 11.01
C ASP A 62 -11.85 -28.10 10.54
N PRO A 63 -10.62 -28.06 9.96
CA PRO A 63 -9.66 -26.96 9.88
C PRO A 63 -9.60 -26.20 8.54
N ALA A 64 -10.68 -26.18 7.77
CA ALA A 64 -10.75 -25.45 6.51
C ALA A 64 -10.62 -23.94 6.72
N ARG A 65 -10.06 -23.24 5.72
CA ARG A 65 -9.78 -21.80 5.78
C ARG A 65 -10.26 -21.11 4.51
N LEU A 66 -10.56 -19.83 4.67
CA LEU A 66 -11.02 -18.96 3.59
C LEU A 66 -9.98 -17.89 3.30
N LEU A 67 -9.54 -17.79 2.05
CA LEU A 67 -8.59 -16.80 1.57
C LEU A 67 -9.29 -15.85 0.59
N LEU A 68 -9.37 -14.57 0.95
CA LEU A 68 -10.08 -13.54 0.22
C LEU A 68 -9.09 -12.59 -0.46
N GLU A 69 -9.31 -12.31 -1.75
CA GLU A 69 -8.65 -11.20 -2.43
C GLU A 69 -9.29 -9.85 -2.10
N LYS A 70 -8.53 -8.79 -2.31
CA LYS A 70 -9.04 -7.42 -2.26
C LYS A 70 -9.82 -7.09 -3.55
N PRO A 71 -10.73 -6.11 -3.55
CA PRO A 71 -11.16 -5.30 -2.41
C PRO A 71 -12.27 -5.96 -1.57
N ILE A 72 -12.36 -5.60 -0.29
CA ILE A 72 -13.43 -6.04 0.61
C ILE A 72 -14.40 -4.87 0.76
N GLY A 73 -15.47 -4.89 -0.01
CA GLY A 73 -16.41 -3.77 -0.12
C GLY A 73 -15.92 -2.65 -1.03
N ARG A 74 -16.73 -1.60 -1.14
CA ARG A 74 -16.47 -0.37 -1.92
C ARG A 74 -16.61 0.91 -1.08
N ASP A 75 -17.09 0.74 0.15
CA ASP A 75 -17.33 1.72 1.19
C ASP A 75 -17.44 0.95 2.53
N LEU A 76 -17.48 1.66 3.65
CA LEU A 76 -17.62 1.07 4.98
C LEU A 76 -18.89 0.20 5.09
N ALA A 77 -20.02 0.66 4.54
CA ALA A 77 -21.29 -0.04 4.66
C ALA A 77 -21.25 -1.43 4.01
N SER A 78 -20.77 -1.51 2.77
CA SER A 78 -20.61 -2.79 2.06
C SER A 78 -19.52 -3.68 2.66
N ALA A 79 -18.45 -3.09 3.21
CA ALA A 79 -17.42 -3.87 3.91
C ALA A 79 -17.97 -4.53 5.19
N LEU A 80 -18.78 -3.81 5.96
CA LEU A 80 -19.47 -4.34 7.14
C LEU A 80 -20.44 -5.47 6.77
N GLU A 81 -21.22 -5.29 5.70
CA GLU A 81 -22.14 -6.32 5.20
C GLU A 81 -21.40 -7.59 4.79
N ILE A 82 -20.31 -7.45 4.01
CA ILE A 82 -19.47 -8.57 3.59
C ILE A 82 -18.85 -9.25 4.81
N ASN A 83 -18.22 -8.50 5.72
CA ASN A 83 -17.58 -9.06 6.90
C ASN A 83 -18.58 -9.83 7.79
N ALA A 84 -19.77 -9.28 8.04
CA ALA A 84 -20.81 -9.94 8.82
C ALA A 84 -21.28 -11.25 8.17
N ALA A 85 -21.49 -11.23 6.85
CA ALA A 85 -21.91 -12.43 6.10
C ALA A 85 -20.83 -13.52 6.08
N ILE A 86 -19.55 -13.12 5.97
CA ILE A 86 -18.41 -14.05 6.06
C ILE A 86 -18.29 -14.62 7.47
N ALA A 87 -18.40 -13.79 8.52
CA ALA A 87 -18.32 -14.20 9.91
C ALA A 87 -19.43 -15.19 10.31
N ALA A 88 -20.61 -15.10 9.70
CA ALA A 88 -21.69 -16.07 9.86
C ALA A 88 -21.34 -17.45 9.26
N CYS A 89 -20.40 -17.52 8.32
CA CYS A 89 -19.98 -18.76 7.65
C CYS A 89 -18.74 -19.39 8.28
N VAL A 90 -17.75 -18.57 8.64
CA VAL A 90 -16.43 -19.00 9.11
C VAL A 90 -15.90 -18.01 10.17
N PRO A 91 -15.36 -18.48 11.31
CA PRO A 91 -14.81 -17.58 12.32
C PRO A 91 -13.57 -16.85 11.80
N GLU A 92 -13.34 -15.62 12.28
CA GLU A 92 -12.25 -14.73 11.85
C GLU A 92 -10.86 -15.40 11.97
N SER A 93 -10.65 -16.29 12.94
CA SER A 93 -9.42 -17.07 13.10
C SER A 93 -9.12 -18.06 11.96
N ARG A 94 -10.01 -18.18 10.97
CA ARG A 94 -9.84 -19.01 9.76
C ARG A 94 -10.05 -18.20 8.47
N VAL A 95 -10.17 -16.87 8.56
CA VAL A 95 -10.31 -15.95 7.43
C VAL A 95 -8.98 -15.22 7.19
N PHE A 96 -8.56 -15.21 5.93
CA PHE A 96 -7.29 -14.66 5.50
C PHE A 96 -7.56 -13.63 4.40
N ARG A 97 -7.51 -12.33 4.73
CA ARG A 97 -7.67 -11.25 3.74
C ARG A 97 -6.30 -10.84 3.22
N LEU A 98 -6.07 -11.02 1.93
CA LEU A 98 -4.78 -10.79 1.30
C LEU A 98 -4.48 -9.31 1.10
N ASP A 99 -3.27 -8.93 1.47
CA ASP A 99 -2.58 -7.79 0.89
C ASP A 99 -1.19 -8.24 0.45
N HIS A 100 -0.96 -8.30 -0.86
CA HIS A 100 0.28 -8.83 -1.42
C HIS A 100 1.52 -7.98 -1.07
N TYR A 101 1.38 -6.73 -0.63
CA TYR A 101 2.51 -5.94 -0.15
C TYR A 101 3.07 -6.47 1.16
N LEU A 102 2.21 -7.00 2.05
CA LEU A 102 2.64 -7.58 3.33
C LEU A 102 3.52 -8.82 3.12
N GLY A 103 3.35 -9.53 2.00
CA GLY A 103 4.19 -10.67 1.61
C GLY A 103 5.57 -10.31 1.06
N LYS A 104 5.89 -9.02 0.82
CA LYS A 104 7.18 -8.58 0.27
C LYS A 104 8.27 -8.60 1.34
N ALA A 105 9.46 -9.09 0.98
CA ALA A 105 10.57 -9.24 1.93
C ALA A 105 11.01 -7.89 2.52
N THR A 106 11.06 -6.83 1.71
CA THR A 106 11.43 -5.48 2.18
C THR A 106 10.46 -4.93 3.22
N VAL A 107 9.16 -5.25 3.08
CA VAL A 107 8.13 -4.84 4.04
C VAL A 107 8.32 -5.53 5.39
N GLN A 108 8.68 -6.81 5.37
CA GLN A 108 9.06 -7.54 6.60
C GLN A 108 10.34 -6.98 7.22
N ASN A 109 11.32 -6.62 6.39
CA ASN A 109 12.58 -6.06 6.86
C ASN A 109 12.39 -4.70 7.56
N LEU A 110 11.32 -3.96 7.23
CA LEU A 110 10.97 -2.74 7.96
C LEU A 110 10.73 -3.01 9.46
N LEU A 111 10.05 -4.10 9.80
CA LEU A 111 9.82 -4.47 11.20
C LEU A 111 11.13 -4.85 11.90
N ALA A 112 11.98 -5.63 11.23
CA ALA A 112 13.30 -5.99 11.74
C ALA A 112 14.19 -4.75 11.95
N LEU A 113 14.13 -3.78 11.04
CA LEU A 113 14.86 -2.53 11.17
C LEU A 113 14.38 -1.71 12.36
N ARG A 114 13.06 -1.52 12.49
CA ARG A 114 12.49 -0.73 13.59
C ARG A 114 12.73 -1.38 14.95
N PHE A 115 12.35 -2.63 15.12
CA PHE A 115 12.31 -3.25 16.44
C PHE A 115 13.54 -4.09 16.78
N GLY A 116 14.42 -4.35 15.80
CA GLY A 116 15.71 -5.00 16.03
C GLY A 116 16.86 -4.04 16.31
N ASN A 117 16.68 -2.73 16.17
CA ASN A 117 17.76 -1.75 16.27
C ASN A 117 17.39 -0.58 17.19
N THR A 118 17.98 -0.55 18.39
CA THR A 118 17.79 0.53 19.37
C THR A 118 18.07 1.90 18.78
N LEU A 119 19.10 2.03 17.93
CA LEU A 119 19.45 3.31 17.30
C LEU A 119 18.32 3.87 16.42
N LEU A 120 17.65 3.01 15.65
CA LEU A 120 16.55 3.45 14.79
C LEU A 120 15.29 3.75 15.61
N GLU A 121 14.92 2.89 16.56
CA GLU A 121 13.72 3.12 17.37
C GLU A 121 13.86 4.35 18.27
N ALA A 122 15.06 4.65 18.79
CA ALA A 122 15.31 5.85 19.59
C ALA A 122 15.00 7.17 18.83
N VAL A 123 15.13 7.15 17.50
CA VAL A 123 14.82 8.30 16.65
C VAL A 123 13.47 8.18 15.93
N TRP A 124 12.67 7.15 16.19
CA TRP A 124 11.45 6.85 15.44
C TRP A 124 10.21 7.61 15.93
N SER A 125 10.29 8.94 16.07
CA SER A 125 9.16 9.75 16.54
C SER A 125 9.17 11.16 15.97
N ARG A 126 8.07 11.90 16.18
CA ARG A 126 7.93 13.32 15.84
C ARG A 126 9.05 14.22 16.36
N ARG A 127 9.83 13.79 17.36
CA ARG A 127 10.99 14.55 17.85
C ARG A 127 12.07 14.66 16.78
N TRP A 128 12.23 13.64 15.96
CA TRP A 128 13.34 13.50 15.02
C TRP A 128 12.89 13.33 13.57
N ILE A 129 11.68 12.82 13.33
CA ILE A 129 11.12 12.68 12.00
C ILE A 129 10.39 13.98 11.63
N GLU A 130 10.70 14.50 10.44
CA GLU A 130 10.04 15.67 9.86
C GLU A 130 8.78 15.26 9.11
N ARG A 131 8.86 14.22 8.28
CA ARG A 131 7.76 13.71 7.46
C ARG A 131 8.03 12.29 6.95
N VAL A 132 6.97 11.62 6.51
CA VAL A 132 7.03 10.33 5.84
C VAL A 132 6.35 10.44 4.48
N ASP A 133 7.04 10.06 3.41
CA ASP A 133 6.49 10.04 2.06
C ASP A 133 6.35 8.58 1.58
N ILE A 134 5.13 8.12 1.27
CA ILE A 134 4.83 6.80 0.70
C ILE A 134 4.35 7.01 -0.73
N LEU A 135 5.12 6.49 -1.69
CA LEU A 135 4.81 6.59 -3.11
C LEU A 135 4.58 5.21 -3.73
N VAL A 136 3.48 5.08 -4.46
CA VAL A 136 3.19 3.92 -5.32
C VAL A 136 2.83 4.40 -6.72
N ALA A 137 3.84 4.44 -7.59
CA ALA A 137 3.71 4.90 -8.97
C ALA A 137 3.67 3.75 -9.97
N GLU A 138 2.70 3.80 -10.88
CA GLU A 138 2.52 2.82 -11.95
C GLU A 138 2.67 3.47 -13.32
N THR A 139 3.40 2.83 -14.22
CA THR A 139 3.46 3.22 -15.64
C THR A 139 2.28 2.69 -16.45
N ALA A 140 1.64 1.63 -15.97
CA ALA A 140 0.44 1.05 -16.57
C ALA A 140 -0.76 2.00 -16.45
N GLY A 141 -1.67 1.95 -17.43
CA GLY A 141 -2.96 2.64 -17.38
C GLY A 141 -4.04 1.75 -16.80
N VAL A 142 -5.29 2.20 -16.93
CA VAL A 142 -6.46 1.37 -16.63
C VAL A 142 -6.68 0.32 -17.72
N ASP A 143 -6.43 0.71 -18.97
CA ASP A 143 -6.29 -0.11 -20.18
C ASP A 143 -7.41 -1.16 -20.36
N GLY A 144 -8.61 -0.69 -20.74
CA GLY A 144 -9.76 -1.54 -21.11
C GLY A 144 -10.63 -1.98 -19.94
N ARG A 145 -10.36 -1.45 -18.74
CA ARG A 145 -11.11 -1.74 -17.50
C ARG A 145 -11.80 -0.51 -16.94
N GLU A 146 -12.10 0.48 -17.78
CA GLU A 146 -12.63 1.79 -17.38
C GLU A 146 -13.92 1.65 -16.58
N GLN A 147 -14.86 0.80 -17.03
CA GLN A 147 -16.13 0.56 -16.32
C GLN A 147 -15.95 -0.04 -14.92
N TYR A 148 -14.96 -0.93 -14.74
CA TYR A 148 -14.66 -1.50 -13.43
C TYR A 148 -13.95 -0.47 -12.55
N TYR A 149 -12.92 0.17 -13.11
CA TYR A 149 -12.09 1.13 -12.40
C TYR A 149 -12.87 2.38 -11.97
N SER A 150 -13.88 2.78 -12.73
CA SER A 150 -14.70 3.96 -12.43
C SER A 150 -15.46 3.85 -11.10
N ARG A 151 -15.68 2.63 -10.61
CA ARG A 151 -16.31 2.36 -9.31
C ARG A 151 -15.34 2.51 -8.12
N TYR A 152 -14.04 2.37 -8.38
CA TYR A 152 -13.01 2.34 -7.33
C TYR A 152 -12.19 3.63 -7.30
N GLY A 153 -11.63 4.04 -8.44
CA GLY A 153 -10.63 5.11 -8.51
C GLY A 153 -9.32 4.74 -7.80
N ALA A 154 -8.33 5.63 -7.89
CA ALA A 154 -7.02 5.39 -7.26
C ALA A 154 -7.12 5.39 -5.72
N LEU A 155 -8.08 6.11 -5.13
CA LEU A 155 -8.29 6.13 -3.69
C LEU A 155 -8.62 4.71 -3.15
N ARG A 156 -9.60 4.04 -3.76
CA ARG A 156 -10.03 2.71 -3.28
C ARG A 156 -9.15 1.57 -3.80
N ASP A 157 -8.58 1.69 -5.00
CA ASP A 157 -7.75 0.63 -5.58
C ASP A 157 -6.43 0.44 -4.83
N MET A 158 -5.80 1.55 -4.42
CA MET A 158 -4.42 1.57 -3.90
C MET A 158 -4.29 2.15 -2.49
N VAL A 159 -5.01 3.23 -2.15
CA VAL A 159 -4.84 3.88 -0.85
C VAL A 159 -5.47 3.04 0.25
N GLN A 160 -6.73 2.64 0.07
CA GLN A 160 -7.53 1.90 1.07
C GLN A 160 -6.86 0.62 1.60
N ASN A 161 -6.07 -0.06 0.77
CA ASN A 161 -5.39 -1.30 1.12
C ASN A 161 -3.87 -1.07 1.29
N HIS A 162 -3.12 -1.21 0.21
CA HIS A 162 -1.67 -1.32 0.15
C HIS A 162 -0.97 -0.16 0.86
N MET A 163 -1.38 1.08 0.60
CA MET A 163 -0.72 2.24 1.19
C MET A 163 -1.02 2.38 2.68
N LEU A 164 -2.26 2.13 3.11
CA LEU A 164 -2.61 2.13 4.52
C LEU A 164 -1.88 1.02 5.28
N GLN A 165 -1.70 -0.15 4.69
CA GLN A 165 -0.89 -1.22 5.28
C GLN A 165 0.58 -0.79 5.47
N LEU A 166 1.19 -0.16 4.46
CA LEU A 166 2.54 0.38 4.59
C LEU A 166 2.62 1.50 5.65
N LEU A 167 1.65 2.41 5.67
CA LEU A 167 1.54 3.48 6.67
C LEU A 167 1.50 2.88 8.08
N CYS A 168 0.66 1.86 8.31
CA CYS A 168 0.54 1.22 9.60
C CYS A 168 1.85 0.59 10.05
N LEU A 169 2.57 -0.13 9.18
CA LEU A 169 3.85 -0.75 9.54
C LEU A 169 4.94 0.28 9.89
N ILE A 170 4.90 1.47 9.27
CA ILE A 170 5.79 2.58 9.63
C ILE A 170 5.40 3.20 10.96
N ALA A 171 4.09 3.40 11.18
CA ALA A 171 3.59 4.24 12.26
C ALA A 171 3.27 3.50 13.56
N MET A 172 3.02 2.19 13.52
CA MET A 172 2.59 1.42 14.67
C MET A 172 3.62 1.43 15.80
N GLU A 173 3.18 1.32 17.05
CA GLU A 173 4.09 1.19 18.20
C GLU A 173 4.81 -0.16 18.17
N PRO A 174 5.95 -0.31 18.89
CA PRO A 174 6.56 -1.61 19.12
C PRO A 174 5.56 -2.58 19.75
N PRO A 175 5.24 -3.71 19.09
CA PRO A 175 4.34 -4.69 19.65
C PRO A 175 5.04 -5.45 20.79
N SER A 176 4.29 -5.93 21.78
CA SER A 176 4.84 -6.75 22.88
C SER A 176 5.36 -8.12 22.42
N ALA A 177 4.88 -8.60 21.29
CA ALA A 177 5.26 -9.85 20.64
C ALA A 177 4.98 -9.78 19.14
N LEU A 178 5.61 -10.69 18.36
CA LEU A 178 5.44 -10.77 16.90
C LEU A 178 4.32 -11.73 16.48
N ASP A 179 3.42 -12.11 17.40
CA ASP A 179 2.22 -12.87 17.04
C ASP A 179 1.23 -11.99 16.27
N ALA A 180 0.29 -12.64 15.58
CA ALA A 180 -0.57 -11.96 14.63
C ALA A 180 -1.49 -10.93 15.28
N ASP A 181 -2.10 -11.23 16.42
CA ASP A 181 -3.05 -10.31 17.04
C ASP A 181 -2.34 -9.10 17.61
N THR A 182 -1.21 -9.29 18.31
CA THR A 182 -0.44 -8.17 18.85
C THR A 182 -0.02 -7.19 17.75
N VAL A 183 0.47 -7.69 16.60
CA VAL A 183 0.86 -6.82 15.47
C VAL A 183 -0.36 -6.13 14.86
N ARG A 184 -1.47 -6.84 14.66
CA ARG A 184 -2.71 -6.29 14.08
C ARG A 184 -3.34 -5.23 14.98
N ASP A 185 -3.28 -5.40 16.30
CA ASP A 185 -3.76 -4.40 17.26
C ASP A 185 -2.97 -3.08 17.15
N GLN A 186 -1.64 -3.15 16.99
CA GLN A 186 -0.84 -1.94 16.82
C GLN A 186 -1.12 -1.23 15.48
N LYS A 187 -1.44 -1.98 14.42
CA LYS A 187 -1.88 -1.41 13.14
C LYS A 187 -3.27 -0.75 13.27
N LEU A 188 -4.21 -1.42 13.93
CA LEU A 188 -5.55 -0.88 14.18
C LEU A 188 -5.52 0.43 14.98
N MET A 189 -4.63 0.53 15.98
CA MET A 189 -4.44 1.77 16.75
C MET A 189 -3.99 2.94 15.88
N VAL A 190 -3.17 2.68 14.85
CA VAL A 190 -2.79 3.72 13.88
C VAL A 190 -3.99 4.13 13.03
N LEU A 191 -4.73 3.17 12.47
CA LEU A 191 -5.88 3.45 11.62
C LEU A 191 -6.93 4.30 12.36
N ARG A 192 -7.22 3.97 13.62
CA ARG A 192 -8.15 4.73 14.47
C ARG A 192 -7.64 6.14 14.82
N ALA A 193 -6.33 6.36 14.76
CA ALA A 193 -5.70 7.65 15.00
C ALA A 193 -5.56 8.49 13.73
N LEU A 194 -5.94 7.98 12.55
CA LEU A 194 -5.93 8.77 11.33
C LEU A 194 -7.00 9.88 11.40
N ARG A 195 -6.56 11.12 11.23
CA ARG A 195 -7.46 12.28 11.21
C ARG A 195 -8.39 12.21 9.98
N PRO A 196 -9.72 12.23 10.18
CA PRO A 196 -10.66 12.29 9.06
C PRO A 196 -10.53 13.59 8.26
N PHE A 197 -10.82 13.51 6.96
CA PHE A 197 -10.86 14.68 6.10
C PHE A 197 -12.18 15.44 6.27
N SER A 198 -12.13 16.76 6.05
CA SER A 198 -13.30 17.63 6.00
C SER A 198 -13.35 18.34 4.66
N ALA A 199 -14.52 18.87 4.29
CA ALA A 199 -14.67 19.67 3.06
C ALA A 199 -13.71 20.88 3.05
N GLN A 200 -13.36 21.40 4.22
CA GLN A 200 -12.43 22.53 4.39
C GLN A 200 -10.97 22.10 4.22
N SER A 201 -10.58 20.93 4.75
CA SER A 201 -9.18 20.48 4.71
C SER A 201 -8.79 19.79 3.41
N ALA A 202 -9.75 19.16 2.73
CA ALA A 202 -9.48 18.38 1.52
C ALA A 202 -8.76 19.16 0.39
N PRO A 203 -9.11 20.41 0.06
CA PRO A 203 -8.40 21.16 -0.98
C PRO A 203 -6.91 21.40 -0.70
N ASP A 204 -6.53 21.54 0.58
CA ASP A 204 -5.14 21.82 0.99
C ASP A 204 -4.33 20.55 1.30
N GLU A 205 -5.01 19.50 1.73
CA GLU A 205 -4.40 18.24 2.16
C GLU A 205 -4.51 17.12 1.11
N SER A 206 -5.10 17.39 -0.06
CA SER A 206 -5.21 16.40 -1.12
C SER A 206 -5.10 16.95 -2.54
N VAL A 207 -4.71 16.08 -3.45
CA VAL A 207 -4.75 16.32 -4.91
C VAL A 207 -5.37 15.10 -5.56
N ARG A 208 -6.39 15.36 -6.39
CA ARG A 208 -6.98 14.36 -7.28
C ARG A 208 -6.51 14.64 -8.70
N GLY A 209 -6.18 13.59 -9.45
CA GLY A 209 -5.73 13.73 -10.83
C GLY A 209 -6.34 12.71 -11.78
N VAL A 210 -6.43 13.08 -13.06
CA VAL A 210 -6.82 12.21 -14.17
C VAL A 210 -5.79 12.33 -15.31
N TYR A 211 -5.25 11.20 -15.78
CA TYR A 211 -4.25 11.25 -16.86
C TYR A 211 -4.88 11.55 -18.21
N GLN A 212 -4.22 12.41 -18.98
CA GLN A 212 -4.46 12.69 -20.39
C GLN A 212 -3.43 11.96 -21.25
N ALA A 213 -3.61 12.02 -22.57
CA ALA A 213 -2.67 11.45 -23.51
C ALA A 213 -1.25 11.99 -23.29
N GLY A 214 -0.24 11.17 -23.55
CA GLY A 214 1.15 11.50 -23.29
C GLY A 214 2.11 10.40 -23.70
N VAL A 215 3.30 10.39 -23.11
CA VAL A 215 4.36 9.44 -23.46
C VAL A 215 4.87 8.77 -22.19
N VAL A 216 4.76 7.45 -22.11
CA VAL A 216 5.28 6.63 -21.00
C VAL A 216 6.29 5.65 -21.56
N GLY A 217 7.52 5.63 -21.05
CA GLY A 217 8.55 4.69 -21.51
C GLY A 217 8.82 4.76 -23.02
N ALA A 218 8.85 5.97 -23.59
CA ALA A 218 8.99 6.24 -25.02
C ALA A 218 7.83 5.76 -25.93
N GLN A 219 6.69 5.36 -25.36
CA GLN A 219 5.49 4.99 -26.10
C GLN A 219 4.38 6.02 -25.92
N ALA A 220 3.73 6.43 -27.02
CA ALA A 220 2.54 7.27 -26.98
C ALA A 220 1.36 6.48 -26.41
N VAL A 221 0.64 7.07 -25.47
CA VAL A 221 -0.47 6.42 -24.76
C VAL A 221 -1.68 7.37 -24.69
N GLY A 222 -2.88 6.79 -24.74
CA GLY A 222 -4.13 7.54 -24.64
C GLY A 222 -4.42 8.05 -23.22
N GLY A 223 -5.35 9.01 -23.13
CA GLY A 223 -5.89 9.50 -21.86
C GLY A 223 -6.90 8.54 -21.23
N PHE A 224 -7.26 8.79 -19.97
CA PHE A 224 -8.30 8.05 -19.30
C PHE A 224 -9.68 8.51 -19.81
N SER A 225 -10.46 7.58 -20.35
CA SER A 225 -11.84 7.84 -20.75
C SER A 225 -12.75 7.81 -19.52
N GLN A 226 -13.13 8.99 -19.04
CA GLN A 226 -14.14 9.12 -17.99
C GLN A 226 -15.48 8.54 -18.45
N ILE A 227 -16.20 7.91 -17.53
CA ILE A 227 -17.60 7.54 -17.75
C ILE A 227 -18.45 8.78 -17.51
N GLU A 228 -19.41 9.05 -18.41
CA GLU A 228 -20.29 10.22 -18.32
C GLU A 228 -20.98 10.28 -16.94
N GLY A 229 -20.97 11.47 -16.33
CA GLY A 229 -21.51 11.70 -14.98
C GLY A 229 -20.63 11.20 -13.83
N GLN A 230 -19.45 10.62 -14.11
CA GLN A 230 -18.51 10.17 -13.08
C GLN A 230 -17.22 11.00 -13.09
N SER A 231 -16.75 11.34 -11.89
CA SER A 231 -15.55 12.14 -11.67
C SER A 231 -14.52 11.30 -10.92
N VAL A 232 -13.83 10.42 -11.66
CA VAL A 232 -12.96 9.38 -11.10
C VAL A 232 -11.50 9.77 -11.22
N GLU A 233 -10.76 9.62 -10.14
CA GLU A 233 -9.33 9.89 -10.11
C GLU A 233 -8.48 8.67 -10.51
N THR A 234 -7.47 8.91 -11.34
CA THR A 234 -6.39 7.96 -11.66
C THR A 234 -5.09 8.27 -10.91
N PHE A 235 -5.09 9.36 -10.16
CA PHE A 235 -4.00 9.82 -9.30
C PHE A 235 -4.57 10.42 -8.02
N VAL A 236 -3.92 10.12 -6.90
CA VAL A 236 -4.22 10.68 -5.58
C VAL A 236 -2.92 11.05 -4.89
N ALA A 237 -2.86 12.27 -4.36
CA ALA A 237 -1.93 12.64 -3.31
C ALA A 237 -2.74 13.05 -2.07
N LEU A 238 -2.33 12.59 -0.89
CA LEU A 238 -2.95 12.90 0.40
C LEU A 238 -1.87 13.26 1.40
N ARG A 239 -2.15 14.20 2.29
CA ARG A 239 -1.40 14.42 3.52
C ARG A 239 -2.21 13.87 4.67
N ALA A 240 -1.87 12.66 5.11
CA ALA A 240 -2.47 12.03 6.27
C ALA A 240 -1.82 12.53 7.55
N HIS A 241 -2.64 12.70 8.59
CA HIS A 241 -2.22 13.05 9.94
C HIS A 241 -2.62 11.92 10.90
N ILE A 242 -1.68 11.52 11.76
CA ILE A 242 -1.90 10.50 12.79
C ILE A 242 -1.90 11.19 14.15
N ASP A 243 -3.08 11.33 14.74
CA ASP A 243 -3.32 12.07 15.98
C ASP A 243 -3.02 11.22 17.21
N ASN A 244 -1.73 10.94 17.41
CA ASN A 244 -1.22 10.27 18.59
C ASN A 244 0.09 10.88 19.10
N TRP A 245 0.58 10.40 20.24
CA TRP A 245 1.77 10.95 20.89
C TRP A 245 3.03 10.87 20.02
N ARG A 246 3.21 9.77 19.29
CA ARG A 246 4.40 9.53 18.44
C ARG A 246 4.42 10.41 17.20
N TRP A 247 3.27 10.66 16.58
CA TRP A 247 3.19 11.23 15.22
C TRP A 247 2.51 12.59 15.11
N ALA A 248 1.93 13.13 16.18
CA ALA A 248 1.28 14.45 16.14
C ALA A 248 2.18 15.51 15.46
N GLY A 249 1.65 16.14 14.41
CA GLY A 249 2.35 17.17 13.63
C GLY A 249 3.33 16.66 12.56
N VAL A 250 3.55 15.35 12.43
CA VAL A 250 4.33 14.75 11.34
C VAL A 250 3.38 14.39 10.20
N PRO A 251 3.51 14.99 8.99
CA PRO A 251 2.69 14.62 7.85
C PRO A 251 3.16 13.30 7.24
N PHE A 252 2.18 12.46 6.87
CA PHE A 252 2.35 11.28 6.04
C PHE A 252 1.81 11.58 4.65
N ASN A 253 2.70 11.87 3.69
CA ASN A 253 2.27 12.08 2.32
C ASN A 253 2.10 10.72 1.62
N LEU A 254 0.88 10.44 1.16
CA LEU A 254 0.52 9.24 0.41
C LEU A 254 0.30 9.64 -1.05
N VAL A 255 1.14 9.20 -1.97
CA VAL A 255 0.97 9.44 -3.40
C VAL A 255 0.84 8.13 -4.18
N THR A 256 -0.17 8.05 -5.03
CA THR A 256 -0.32 6.96 -5.99
C THR A 256 -0.93 7.44 -7.29
N GLY A 257 -0.60 6.78 -8.39
CA GLY A 257 -1.27 7.03 -9.65
C GLY A 257 -0.81 6.14 -10.78
N LYS A 258 -1.65 6.11 -11.81
CA LYS A 258 -1.44 5.41 -13.08
C LYS A 258 -0.82 6.34 -14.12
N ARG A 259 -0.19 5.75 -15.15
CA ARG A 259 0.52 6.49 -16.21
C ARG A 259 1.52 7.52 -15.66
N LEU A 260 2.21 7.21 -14.56
CA LEU A 260 3.28 8.04 -14.03
C LEU A 260 4.61 7.78 -14.76
N ALA A 261 5.57 8.70 -14.56
CA ALA A 261 6.85 8.72 -15.27
C ALA A 261 7.62 7.40 -15.21
N THR A 262 7.71 6.80 -14.03
CA THR A 262 8.37 5.50 -13.83
C THR A 262 7.63 4.65 -12.81
N ARG A 263 7.75 3.33 -12.94
CA ARG A 263 7.20 2.39 -11.97
C ARG A 263 8.08 2.40 -10.73
N SER A 264 7.51 2.78 -9.59
CA SER A 264 8.26 2.88 -8.34
C SER A 264 7.34 2.65 -7.16
N THR A 265 7.83 1.90 -6.18
CA THR A 265 7.20 1.81 -4.86
C THR A 265 8.26 2.10 -3.82
N GLN A 266 8.10 3.18 -3.07
CA GLN A 266 9.08 3.58 -2.08
C GLN A 266 8.47 4.31 -0.90
N ILE A 267 9.14 4.19 0.24
CA ILE A 267 8.86 4.91 1.47
C ILE A 267 10.11 5.74 1.78
N VAL A 268 9.93 7.02 2.08
CA VAL A 268 11.00 7.93 2.46
C VAL A 268 10.68 8.53 3.82
N VAL A 269 11.42 8.14 4.85
CA VAL A 269 11.37 8.80 6.16
C VAL A 269 12.42 9.89 6.18
N THR A 270 11.99 11.15 6.26
CA THR A 270 12.90 12.31 6.31
C THR A 270 13.06 12.76 7.75
N PHE A 271 14.29 12.79 8.23
CA PHE A 271 14.62 13.28 9.57
C PHE A 271 14.79 14.80 9.56
N LYS A 272 14.45 15.42 10.69
CA LYS A 272 14.67 16.84 10.95
C LYS A 272 16.16 17.17 10.84
N PRO A 273 16.50 18.39 10.41
CA PRO A 273 17.88 18.84 10.40
C PRO A 273 18.47 18.81 11.81
N VAL A 274 19.77 18.59 11.92
CA VAL A 274 20.49 18.71 13.20
C VAL A 274 20.26 20.11 13.80
N SER A 275 20.15 20.15 15.13
CA SER A 275 19.77 21.37 15.85
C SER A 275 20.79 22.51 15.68
N HIS A 276 22.08 22.15 15.68
CA HIS A 276 23.20 23.06 15.48
C HIS A 276 24.10 22.54 14.35
N TRP A 277 24.29 23.35 13.31
CA TRP A 277 25.10 23.01 12.14
C TRP A 277 26.47 23.67 12.27
N LEU A 278 27.52 22.87 12.35
CA LEU A 278 28.91 23.32 12.60
C LEU A 278 29.74 23.47 11.31
N PHE A 279 29.24 22.99 10.17
CA PHE A 279 30.03 22.83 8.97
C PHE A 279 29.83 23.99 8.00
N GLU A 280 30.90 24.43 7.35
CA GLU A 280 30.84 25.53 6.36
C GLU A 280 30.24 25.05 5.03
N LYS A 281 30.55 23.80 4.66
CA LYS A 281 30.18 23.21 3.38
C LYS A 281 29.46 21.86 3.58
N PRO A 282 28.21 21.71 3.11
CA PRO A 282 27.34 22.78 2.60
C PRO A 282 26.92 23.74 3.71
N GLN A 283 26.42 24.92 3.32
CA GLN A 283 25.69 25.78 4.25
C GLN A 283 24.47 25.03 4.81
N ARG A 284 24.03 25.35 6.03
CA ARG A 284 22.91 24.67 6.70
C ARG A 284 21.65 24.57 5.82
N SER A 285 21.32 25.62 5.08
CA SER A 285 20.14 25.66 4.19
C SER A 285 20.24 24.71 2.98
N GLN A 286 21.46 24.28 2.65
CA GLN A 286 21.77 23.38 1.54
C GLN A 286 22.11 21.96 2.02
N ALA A 287 22.24 21.75 3.33
CA ALA A 287 22.50 20.44 3.90
C ALA A 287 21.34 19.48 3.61
N ALA A 288 21.66 18.31 3.04
CA ALA A 288 20.66 17.28 2.83
C ALA A 288 20.21 16.71 4.19
N PRO A 289 18.90 16.55 4.42
CA PRO A 289 18.42 15.88 5.61
C PRO A 289 18.79 14.40 5.57
N ASN A 290 18.97 13.78 6.73
CA ASN A 290 19.11 12.33 6.78
C ASN A 290 17.79 11.69 6.34
N ARG A 291 17.89 10.56 5.64
CA ARG A 291 16.71 9.84 5.11
C ARG A 291 16.88 8.35 5.23
N LEU A 292 15.80 7.66 5.63
CA LEU A 292 15.67 6.23 5.39
C LEU A 292 14.82 6.04 4.13
N LEU A 293 15.42 5.50 3.08
CA LEU A 293 14.76 5.13 1.84
C LEU A 293 14.51 3.63 1.83
N VAL A 294 13.25 3.23 1.77
CA VAL A 294 12.83 1.83 1.61
C VAL A 294 12.18 1.71 0.24
N ARG A 295 12.88 1.10 -0.72
CA ARG A 295 12.39 0.83 -2.07
C ARG A 295 11.89 -0.61 -2.14
N LEU A 296 10.62 -0.76 -2.52
CA LEU A 296 9.96 -2.06 -2.66
C LEU A 296 9.95 -2.52 -4.13
N GLN A 297 9.88 -1.57 -5.08
CA GLN A 297 9.92 -1.81 -6.52
C GLN A 297 10.57 -0.62 -7.25
N PRO A 298 11.25 -0.83 -8.39
CA PRO A 298 11.41 -2.09 -9.12
C PRO A 298 12.41 -3.05 -8.46
N GLU A 299 13.46 -2.51 -7.85
CA GLU A 299 14.44 -3.28 -7.09
C GLU A 299 14.25 -3.04 -5.61
N GLU A 300 14.15 -4.13 -4.85
CA GLU A 300 14.05 -4.11 -3.41
C GLU A 300 15.36 -3.63 -2.78
N ASN A 301 15.34 -2.48 -2.10
CA ASN A 301 16.51 -1.93 -1.44
C ASN A 301 16.12 -1.06 -0.23
N ILE A 302 17.03 -0.94 0.73
CA ILE A 302 16.90 -0.08 1.91
C ILE A 302 18.22 0.65 2.11
N GLU A 303 18.16 1.97 2.14
CA GLU A 303 19.32 2.84 2.28
C GLU A 303 19.09 3.85 3.41
N LEU A 304 20.08 4.01 4.28
CA LEU A 304 20.14 5.11 5.23
C LEU A 304 21.12 6.17 4.71
N HIS A 305 20.60 7.33 4.34
CA HIS A 305 21.36 8.46 3.83
C HIS A 305 21.83 9.32 5.00
N LEU A 306 23.16 9.37 5.20
CA LEU A 306 23.82 10.13 6.26
C LEU A 306 24.82 11.13 5.66
N MET A 307 25.05 12.23 6.37
CA MET A 307 26.11 13.17 6.00
C MET A 307 27.45 12.59 6.43
N SER A 308 28.40 12.49 5.49
CA SER A 308 29.77 12.04 5.74
C SER A 308 30.77 13.01 5.13
N SER A 309 31.98 13.06 5.69
CA SER A 309 33.06 13.87 5.15
C SER A 309 33.62 13.23 3.88
N LEU A 310 33.74 14.03 2.83
CA LEU A 310 34.59 13.71 1.68
C LEU A 310 36.04 13.97 2.12
N ALA A 311 36.67 12.99 2.76
CA ALA A 311 38.08 13.14 3.14
C ALA A 311 38.94 13.26 1.87
N GLY A 312 39.41 14.47 1.58
CA GLY A 312 40.54 14.74 0.69
C GLY A 312 41.61 15.45 1.52
N PRO A 313 42.74 14.80 1.84
CA PRO A 313 43.81 15.44 2.61
C PRO A 313 44.56 16.36 1.66
N GLU A 314 44.41 17.69 1.82
CA GLU A 314 45.38 18.75 1.46
C GLU A 314 44.72 20.15 1.46
N TRP A 315 44.40 20.72 2.64
CA TRP A 315 44.16 22.17 2.82
C TRP A 315 42.78 22.77 2.43
N GLY A 316 41.70 22.46 3.16
CA GLY A 316 40.41 23.16 3.01
C GLY A 316 39.35 22.88 4.10
N ALA A 317 38.23 23.62 4.05
CA ALA A 317 37.08 23.43 4.94
C ALA A 317 36.43 22.04 4.75
N MET A 318 36.02 21.41 5.85
CA MET A 318 35.41 20.06 5.83
C MET A 318 34.08 20.09 5.06
N GLU A 319 34.07 19.42 3.90
CA GLU A 319 32.92 19.31 3.02
C GLU A 319 32.17 18.00 3.27
N LEU A 320 30.88 18.13 3.57
CA LEU A 320 30.01 16.98 3.79
C LEU A 320 29.14 16.66 2.59
N GLN A 321 28.97 15.37 2.31
CA GLN A 321 28.03 14.87 1.32
C GLN A 321 27.10 13.82 1.94
N SER A 322 25.86 13.78 1.47
CA SER A 322 24.95 12.69 1.79
C SER A 322 25.40 11.41 1.08
N LEU A 323 25.76 10.38 1.84
CA LEU A 323 26.13 9.07 1.35
C LEU A 323 25.11 8.01 1.78
N PRO A 324 24.75 7.06 0.89
CA PRO A 324 23.88 5.96 1.23
C PRO A 324 24.65 4.85 1.96
N LEU A 325 24.16 4.45 3.14
CA LEU A 325 24.50 3.18 3.76
C LEU A 325 23.47 2.13 3.33
N ASN A 326 23.89 1.13 2.56
CA ASN A 326 23.02 0.06 2.12
C ASN A 326 22.76 -0.94 3.27
N LEU A 327 21.49 -1.08 3.66
CA LEU A 327 21.03 -1.98 4.72
C LEU A 327 20.38 -3.27 4.16
N SER A 328 20.42 -3.47 2.85
CA SER A 328 19.89 -4.65 2.20
C SER A 328 20.95 -5.73 2.08
N MET A 329 20.58 -6.96 2.42
CA MET A 329 21.41 -8.11 2.14
C MET A 329 21.29 -8.54 0.68
N ALA A 330 22.44 -8.85 0.06
CA ALA A 330 22.46 -9.58 -1.19
C ALA A 330 21.66 -10.90 -1.04
N PRO A 331 20.80 -11.27 -2.01
CA PRO A 331 20.00 -12.48 -1.91
C PRO A 331 20.91 -13.72 -1.86
N THR A 332 20.98 -14.38 -0.70
CA THR A 332 21.76 -15.61 -0.51
C THR A 332 20.99 -16.87 -0.94
N ARG A 333 19.67 -16.77 -1.16
CA ARG A 333 18.77 -17.85 -1.60
C ARG A 333 17.64 -17.31 -2.48
N ARG A 334 16.97 -18.22 -3.22
CA ARG A 334 15.74 -17.93 -3.96
C ARG A 334 14.71 -17.28 -3.01
N ARG A 335 14.40 -16.01 -3.26
CA ARG A 335 13.33 -15.30 -2.54
C ARG A 335 11.99 -15.86 -3.01
N ARG A 336 11.11 -16.18 -2.06
CA ARG A 336 9.70 -16.50 -2.38
C ARG A 336 9.02 -15.25 -2.89
N ILE A 337 8.16 -15.40 -3.89
CA ILE A 337 7.26 -14.31 -4.28
C ILE A 337 6.20 -14.11 -3.19
N ALA A 338 5.62 -12.91 -3.12
CA ALA A 338 4.67 -12.55 -2.06
C ALA A 338 3.51 -13.57 -1.94
N TYR A 339 2.90 -13.96 -3.06
CA TYR A 339 1.81 -14.93 -3.08
C TYR A 339 2.23 -16.32 -2.58
N GLU A 340 3.41 -16.82 -2.97
CA GLU A 340 3.91 -18.11 -2.46
C GLU A 340 4.02 -18.10 -0.94
N ARG A 341 4.51 -16.99 -0.37
CA ARG A 341 4.62 -16.82 1.07
C ARG A 341 3.24 -16.79 1.75
N LEU A 342 2.34 -15.95 1.25
CA LEU A 342 1.01 -15.77 1.83
C LEU A 342 0.20 -17.07 1.78
N PHE A 343 0.21 -17.81 0.68
CA PHE A 343 -0.47 -19.11 0.58
C PHE A 343 0.06 -20.11 1.61
N LEU A 344 1.38 -20.16 1.82
CA LEU A 344 1.97 -21.04 2.83
C LEU A 344 1.61 -20.60 4.25
N ASP A 345 1.55 -19.31 4.54
CA ASP A 345 1.13 -18.83 5.87
C ASP A 345 -0.36 -19.12 6.12
N ALA A 346 -1.24 -18.96 5.12
CA ALA A 346 -2.65 -19.36 5.19
C ALA A 346 -2.83 -20.87 5.40
N LEU A 347 -2.09 -21.71 4.65
CA LEU A 347 -2.08 -23.17 4.82
C LEU A 347 -1.53 -23.61 6.20
N ASN A 348 -0.78 -22.76 6.88
CA ASN A 348 -0.24 -23.02 8.23
C ASN A 348 -0.98 -22.29 9.35
N GLY A 349 -2.05 -21.52 9.05
CA GLY A 349 -2.84 -20.82 10.07
C GLY A 349 -2.18 -19.57 10.64
N ARG A 350 -1.22 -18.96 9.92
CA ARG A 350 -0.44 -17.81 10.39
C ARG A 350 -1.06 -16.51 9.87
N HIS A 351 -1.59 -15.69 10.78
CA HIS A 351 -2.34 -14.49 10.42
C HIS A 351 -1.51 -13.19 10.36
N ALA A 352 -0.23 -13.22 10.72
CA ALA A 352 0.58 -12.01 10.90
C ALA A 352 0.68 -11.12 9.63
N LEU A 353 0.48 -11.70 8.44
CA LEU A 353 0.56 -11.01 7.15
C LEU A 353 -0.81 -10.77 6.50
N PHE A 354 -1.89 -10.91 7.26
CA PHE A 354 -3.26 -10.80 6.76
C PHE A 354 -4.00 -9.70 7.50
N VAL A 355 -4.93 -9.08 6.80
CA VAL A 355 -5.71 -7.95 7.33
C VAL A 355 -6.92 -8.50 8.10
N ARG A 356 -7.10 -8.04 9.34
CA ARG A 356 -8.29 -8.37 10.15
C ARG A 356 -9.50 -7.54 9.71
N ASP A 357 -10.71 -8.00 10.00
CA ASP A 357 -11.96 -7.30 9.67
C ASP A 357 -12.01 -5.86 10.22
N ASP A 358 -11.68 -5.67 11.49
CA ASP A 358 -11.65 -4.36 12.15
C ASP A 358 -10.62 -3.40 11.54
N GLU A 359 -9.49 -3.91 11.04
CA GLU A 359 -8.54 -3.12 10.25
C GLU A 359 -9.15 -2.66 8.92
N VAL A 360 -9.90 -3.53 8.23
CA VAL A 360 -10.61 -3.17 6.98
C VAL A 360 -11.64 -2.08 7.25
N GLU A 361 -12.42 -2.22 8.33
CA GLU A 361 -13.45 -1.25 8.72
C GLU A 361 -12.86 0.11 9.08
N ALA A 362 -11.81 0.14 9.91
CA ALA A 362 -11.13 1.39 10.27
C ALA A 362 -10.48 2.07 9.05
N ALA A 363 -9.93 1.29 8.11
CA ALA A 363 -9.42 1.81 6.85
C ALA A 363 -10.54 2.44 6.00
N TRP A 364 -11.69 1.78 5.89
CA TRP A 364 -12.84 2.32 5.16
C TRP A 364 -13.42 3.57 5.80
N GLN A 365 -13.51 3.63 7.12
CA GLN A 365 -13.99 4.83 7.81
C GLN A 365 -13.16 6.07 7.43
N TRP A 366 -11.84 5.93 7.34
CA TRP A 366 -10.96 7.02 6.93
C TRP A 366 -11.09 7.35 5.43
N ILE A 367 -11.15 6.32 4.58
CA ILE A 367 -11.30 6.49 3.13
C ILE A 367 -12.63 7.15 2.75
N ASP A 368 -13.72 6.75 3.39
CA ASP A 368 -15.04 7.32 3.18
C ASP A 368 -15.04 8.81 3.59
N SER A 369 -14.35 9.18 4.68
CA SER A 369 -14.21 10.60 5.05
C SER A 369 -13.56 11.46 3.97
N ILE A 370 -12.60 10.91 3.22
CA ILE A 370 -11.94 11.59 2.10
C ILE A 370 -12.91 11.72 0.92
N ALA A 371 -13.56 10.63 0.54
CA ALA A 371 -14.53 10.63 -0.54
C ALA A 371 -15.70 11.59 -0.27
N ASP A 372 -16.17 11.65 0.98
CA ASP A 372 -17.24 12.52 1.43
C ASP A 372 -16.80 13.98 1.42
N ALA A 373 -15.60 14.28 1.92
CA ALA A 373 -15.03 15.61 1.86
C ALA A 373 -14.87 16.12 0.42
N TRP A 374 -14.39 15.27 -0.50
CA TRP A 374 -14.30 15.62 -1.92
C TRP A 374 -15.65 15.91 -2.55
N ARG A 375 -16.68 15.11 -2.23
CA ARG A 375 -18.05 15.35 -2.71
C ARG A 375 -18.62 16.65 -2.15
N ALA A 376 -18.45 16.90 -0.85
CA ALA A 376 -18.96 18.09 -0.19
C ALA A 376 -18.28 19.38 -0.67
N ALA A 377 -17.00 19.31 -1.07
CA ALA A 377 -16.24 20.44 -1.59
C ALA A 377 -16.34 20.62 -3.12
N ASP A 378 -17.11 19.77 -3.82
CA ASP A 378 -17.14 19.68 -5.30
C ASP A 378 -15.74 19.62 -5.93
N PHE A 379 -14.86 18.84 -5.31
CA PHE A 379 -13.43 18.86 -5.61
C PHE A 379 -13.08 17.95 -6.79
N ALA A 380 -13.08 18.51 -8.00
CA ALA A 380 -12.83 17.76 -9.24
C ALA A 380 -11.36 17.34 -9.44
N PRO A 381 -11.09 16.20 -10.12
CA PRO A 381 -9.74 15.76 -10.46
C PRO A 381 -9.10 16.66 -11.53
N GLN A 382 -7.82 16.98 -11.33
CA GLN A 382 -7.03 17.82 -12.21
C GLN A 382 -6.38 17.00 -13.35
N PRO A 383 -6.31 17.51 -14.58
CA PRO A 383 -5.64 16.79 -15.65
C PRO A 383 -4.12 16.74 -15.42
N TYR A 384 -3.48 15.62 -15.79
CA TYR A 384 -2.03 15.51 -15.89
C TYR A 384 -1.60 14.70 -17.11
N VAL A 385 -0.46 15.04 -17.70
CA VAL A 385 0.04 14.35 -18.90
C VAL A 385 0.57 12.96 -18.51
N ALA A 386 0.16 11.91 -19.23
CA ALA A 386 0.74 10.58 -19.04
C ALA A 386 2.27 10.62 -19.22
N GLY A 387 3.00 10.04 -18.26
CA GLY A 387 4.46 10.10 -18.19
C GLY A 387 5.01 11.21 -17.28
N SER A 388 4.15 12.06 -16.72
CA SER A 388 4.52 13.00 -15.67
C SER A 388 4.46 12.38 -14.27
N TRP A 389 4.74 13.16 -13.23
CA TRP A 389 4.60 12.76 -11.81
C TRP A 389 3.24 13.13 -11.21
N GLY A 390 2.22 13.30 -12.06
CA GLY A 390 0.88 13.75 -11.65
C GLY A 390 0.67 15.25 -11.85
N PRO A 391 -0.44 15.81 -11.33
CA PRO A 391 -0.71 17.25 -11.38
C PRO A 391 0.39 18.06 -10.70
N ARG A 392 0.64 19.30 -11.16
CA ARG A 392 1.69 20.18 -10.59
C ARG A 392 1.49 20.46 -9.10
N THR A 393 0.23 20.56 -8.69
CA THR A 393 -0.21 20.73 -7.29
C THR A 393 0.22 19.58 -6.39
N ALA A 394 0.59 18.41 -6.93
CA ALA A 394 1.08 17.27 -6.16
C ALA A 394 2.55 17.39 -5.74
N ALA A 395 3.33 18.35 -6.26
CA ALA A 395 4.76 18.50 -5.94
C ALA A 395 5.07 18.55 -4.43
N PRO A 396 4.29 19.21 -3.55
CA PRO A 396 4.53 19.24 -2.10
C PRO A 396 4.33 17.90 -1.38
N PHE A 397 3.68 16.92 -2.04
CA PHE A 397 3.40 15.59 -1.49
C PHE A 397 4.41 14.55 -1.98
N LEU A 398 5.20 14.88 -3.00
CA LEU A 398 6.14 13.96 -3.62
C LEU A 398 7.48 13.93 -2.87
N PRO A 399 8.16 12.78 -2.89
CA PRO A 399 9.57 12.71 -2.49
C PRO A 399 10.43 13.68 -3.31
N PRO A 400 11.52 14.24 -2.75
CA PRO A 400 12.26 15.35 -3.36
C PRO A 400 12.71 15.22 -4.83
N PRO A 401 13.26 14.08 -5.31
CA PRO A 401 13.64 13.97 -6.72
C PRO A 401 12.42 14.06 -7.65
N MET A 402 11.27 13.51 -7.23
CA MET A 402 10.01 13.56 -7.98
C MET A 402 9.32 14.92 -7.86
N ALA A 403 9.37 15.55 -6.68
CA ALA A 403 8.80 16.88 -6.45
C ALA A 403 9.41 17.93 -7.41
N ARG A 404 10.74 17.88 -7.60
CA ARG A 404 11.44 18.76 -8.56
C ARG A 404 10.98 18.50 -10.00
N ALA A 405 10.82 17.24 -10.38
CA ALA A 405 10.38 16.85 -11.71
C ALA A 405 8.90 17.22 -11.96
N ALA A 406 8.02 17.11 -10.96
CA ALA A 406 6.61 17.52 -11.04
C ALA A 406 6.46 19.05 -11.15
N ALA A 407 7.34 19.81 -10.49
CA ALA A 407 7.36 21.27 -10.57
C ALA A 407 7.93 21.78 -11.91
N ALA A 408 8.88 21.06 -12.51
CA ALA A 408 9.47 21.40 -13.79
C ALA A 408 8.48 21.22 -14.95
N SER A 409 8.24 22.27 -15.74
CA SER A 409 7.43 22.18 -16.97
C SER A 409 8.10 21.26 -17.99
N PRO A 410 7.36 20.52 -18.84
CA PRO A 410 7.91 20.21 -20.16
C PRO A 410 8.18 21.56 -20.82
N ARG A 411 9.44 21.83 -21.19
CA ARG A 411 9.70 22.89 -22.15
C ARG A 411 8.94 22.48 -23.40
N THR A 412 7.95 23.27 -23.79
CA THR A 412 7.40 23.22 -25.13
C THR A 412 8.56 23.47 -26.09
N SER A 413 9.11 22.40 -26.68
CA SER A 413 9.89 22.53 -27.90
C SER A 413 8.91 23.00 -28.97
N ALA A 414 9.02 24.29 -29.30
CA ALA A 414 8.41 24.87 -30.49
C ALA A 414 8.99 24.25 -31.75
#